data_AF-A0A2D6PHM1-F1
#
_entry.id   AF-A0A2D6PHM1-F1
#
_cell.length_a   1.000
_cell.length_b   1.000
_cell.length_c   1.000
_cell.angle_alpha   90.00
_cell.angle_beta   90.00
_cell.angle_gamma   90.00
#
_symmetry.space_group_name_H-M   'P 1'
#
loop_
_entity.id
_entity.type
_entity.pdbx_description
1 polymer ?
#
loop_
_entity_poly.entity_id
_entity_poly.type
_entity_poly.pdbx_seq_one_letter_code
_entity_poly.pdbx_strand_id
1 'polypeptide(L)'
;MQEFIKNLAEEKNLSIFAVESVISHQFKFLKKCMQSDDLPDIYLKNLGRFKIKKKRLEWMIDELKKDKNNNIDKLKKAINVRK
;
A
#
# COMPACT_ATOMS: atom_id res chain seq x y z
N MET A 1 1.87 -15.91 0.83
CA MET A 1 1.50 -15.60 -0.58
C MET A 1 1.66 -16.80 -1.50
N GLN A 2 2.85 -17.43 -1.51
CA GLN A 2 3.10 -18.62 -2.34
C GLN A 2 2.18 -19.81 -1.99
N GLU A 3 1.92 -20.04 -0.70
CA GLU A 3 0.98 -21.07 -0.24
C GLU A 3 -0.47 -20.82 -0.72
N PHE A 4 -0.93 -19.57 -0.68
CA PHE A 4 -2.23 -19.19 -1.24
C PHE A 4 -2.33 -19.46 -2.75
N ILE A 5 -1.28 -19.14 -3.51
CA ILE A 5 -1.24 -19.38 -4.96
C ILE A 5 -1.31 -20.87 -5.26
N LYS A 6 -0.58 -21.71 -4.51
CA LYS A 6 -0.62 -23.17 -4.66
C LYS A 6 -2.01 -23.72 -4.37
N ASN A 7 -2.60 -23.37 -3.23
CA ASN A 7 -3.94 -23.84 -2.86
C ASN A 7 -4.99 -23.43 -3.90
N LEU A 8 -4.90 -22.21 -4.44
CA LEU A 8 -5.82 -21.73 -5.47
C LEU A 8 -5.61 -22.44 -6.83
N ALA A 9 -4.36 -22.75 -7.18
CA ALA A 9 -4.05 -23.50 -8.40
C ALA A 9 -4.60 -24.93 -8.33
N GLU A 10 -4.48 -25.58 -7.17
CA GLU A 10 -5.07 -26.90 -6.91
C GLU A 10 -6.60 -26.85 -6.94
N GLU A 11 -7.22 -25.89 -6.23
CA GLU A 11 -8.68 -25.75 -6.17
C GLU A 11 -9.31 -25.49 -7.56
N LYS A 12 -8.61 -24.72 -8.41
CA LYS A 12 -9.08 -24.37 -9.75
C LYS A 12 -8.57 -25.30 -10.85
N ASN A 13 -7.73 -26.28 -10.53
CA ASN A 13 -7.07 -27.16 -11.50
C ASN A 13 -6.36 -26.38 -12.63
N LEU A 14 -5.61 -25.35 -12.24
CA LEU A 14 -4.85 -24.47 -13.15
C LEU A 14 -3.35 -24.56 -12.86
N SER A 15 -2.51 -24.20 -13.83
CA SER A 15 -1.08 -24.12 -13.57
C SER A 15 -0.74 -23.00 -12.58
N ILE A 16 0.19 -23.28 -11.66
CA ILE A 16 0.68 -22.30 -10.68
C ILE A 16 1.12 -21.01 -11.40
N PHE A 17 1.83 -21.15 -12.52
CA PHE A 17 2.29 -20.03 -13.33
C PHE A 17 1.15 -19.14 -13.85
N ALA A 18 0.05 -19.73 -14.31
CA ALA A 18 -1.11 -18.98 -14.78
C ALA A 18 -1.79 -18.22 -13.63
N VAL A 19 -1.98 -18.89 -12.48
CA VAL A 19 -2.61 -18.28 -11.29
C VAL A 19 -1.76 -17.12 -10.75
N GLU A 20 -0.45 -17.31 -10.64
CA GLU A 20 0.49 -16.27 -10.23
C GLU A 20 0.46 -15.07 -11.19
N SER A 21 0.43 -15.33 -12.50
CA SER A 21 0.34 -14.29 -13.53
C SER A 21 -0.94 -13.46 -13.40
N VAL A 22 -2.08 -14.10 -13.18
CA VAL A 22 -3.38 -13.42 -12.98
C VAL A 22 -3.34 -12.57 -11.72
N ILE A 23 -2.93 -13.14 -10.59
CA ILE A 23 -2.86 -12.44 -9.30
C ILE A 23 -1.95 -11.21 -9.43
N SER A 24 -0.77 -11.38 -10.02
CA SER A 24 0.19 -10.29 -10.26
C SER A 24 -0.43 -9.16 -11.09
N HIS A 25 -1.16 -9.49 -12.17
CA HIS A 25 -1.85 -8.49 -12.98
C HIS A 25 -2.93 -7.73 -12.20
N GLN A 26 -3.74 -8.42 -11.39
CA GLN A 26 -4.79 -7.79 -10.58
C GLN A 26 -4.19 -6.82 -9.55
N PHE A 27 -3.16 -7.24 -8.82
CA PHE A 27 -2.48 -6.37 -7.85
C PHE A 27 -1.76 -5.19 -8.53
N LYS A 28 -1.16 -5.40 -9.70
CA LYS A 28 -0.54 -4.33 -10.48
C LYS A 28 -1.57 -3.29 -10.93
N PHE A 29 -2.76 -3.72 -11.34
CA PHE A 29 -3.86 -2.84 -11.68
C PHE A 29 -4.33 -2.04 -10.46
N LEU A 30 -4.60 -2.71 -9.34
CA LEU A 30 -4.98 -2.06 -8.09
C LEU A 30 -3.95 -1.02 -7.63
N LYS A 31 -2.65 -1.35 -7.70
CA LYS A 31 -1.56 -0.44 -7.40
C LYS A 31 -1.62 0.81 -8.28
N LYS A 32 -1.78 0.65 -9.60
CA LYS A 32 -1.89 1.79 -10.53
C LYS A 32 -3.08 2.68 -10.18
N CYS A 33 -4.24 2.10 -9.88
CA CYS A 33 -5.41 2.86 -9.46
C CYS A 33 -5.15 3.63 -8.16
N MET A 34 -4.57 3.00 -7.14
CA MET A 34 -4.26 3.67 -5.88
C MET A 34 -3.20 4.77 -5.99
N GLN A 35 -2.31 4.67 -6.99
CA GLN A 35 -1.27 5.66 -7.28
C GLN A 35 -1.74 6.79 -8.22
N SER A 36 -2.98 6.73 -8.70
CA SER A 36 -3.55 7.80 -9.51
C SER A 36 -3.87 9.01 -8.63
N ASP A 37 -3.56 10.21 -9.12
CA ASP A 37 -3.81 11.48 -8.43
C ASP A 37 -5.29 11.71 -8.12
N ASP A 38 -6.20 11.05 -8.86
CA ASP A 38 -7.65 11.20 -8.71
C ASP A 38 -8.24 10.42 -7.52
N LEU A 39 -7.41 9.71 -6.73
CA LEU A 39 -7.82 8.90 -5.56
C LEU A 39 -9.08 8.07 -5.84
N PRO A 40 -9.02 7.16 -6.84
CA PRO A 40 -10.21 6.49 -7.35
C PRO A 40 -10.87 5.59 -6.31
N ASP A 41 -12.19 5.46 -6.46
CA ASP A 41 -13.03 4.58 -5.67
C ASP A 41 -13.05 3.18 -6.31
N ILE A 42 -12.31 2.23 -5.74
CA ILE A 42 -12.17 0.88 -6.29
C ILE A 42 -13.18 -0.04 -5.61
N TYR A 43 -14.20 -0.48 -6.35
CA TYR A 43 -15.15 -1.47 -5.87
C TYR A 43 -14.74 -2.88 -6.29
N LEU A 44 -14.50 -3.75 -5.31
CA LEU A 44 -14.29 -5.18 -5.51
C LEU A 44 -15.55 -5.91 -5.02
N LYS A 45 -16.27 -6.51 -5.96
CA LYS A 45 -17.50 -7.26 -5.68
C LYS A 45 -17.23 -8.31 -4.60
N ASN A 46 -18.09 -8.37 -3.58
CA ASN A 46 -18.01 -9.25 -2.40
C ASN A 46 -16.85 -8.99 -1.41
N LEU A 47 -15.89 -8.10 -1.72
CA LEU A 47 -14.84 -7.71 -0.78
C LEU A 47 -15.10 -6.32 -0.18
N GLY A 48 -15.69 -5.42 -0.96
CA GLY A 48 -16.06 -4.09 -0.54
C GLY A 48 -15.42 -3.00 -1.40
N ARG A 49 -15.37 -1.80 -0.84
CA ARG A 49 -15.02 -0.58 -1.57
C ARG A 49 -13.81 0.08 -0.93
N PHE A 50 -12.75 0.25 -1.72
CA PHE A 50 -11.50 0.87 -1.33
C PHE A 50 -11.52 2.32 -1.79
N LYS A 51 -11.77 3.24 -0.85
CA LYS A 51 -11.80 4.68 -1.08
C LYS A 51 -10.83 5.39 -0.15
N ILE A 52 -9.94 6.20 -0.71
CA ILE A 52 -9.06 7.06 0.07
C ILE A 52 -9.85 8.29 0.54
N LYS A 53 -9.93 8.50 1.86
CA LYS A 53 -10.54 9.71 2.42
C LYS A 53 -9.50 10.84 2.41
N LYS A 54 -9.73 11.91 1.62
CA LYS A 54 -8.81 13.06 1.49
C LYS A 54 -8.31 13.59 2.83
N LYS A 55 -9.20 13.88 3.78
CA LYS A 55 -8.84 14.33 5.14
C LYS A 55 -7.91 13.37 5.89
N ARG A 56 -8.06 12.06 5.69
CA ARG A 56 -7.19 11.05 6.32
C ARG A 56 -5.82 11.01 5.68
N LEU A 57 -5.75 11.22 4.36
CA LEU A 57 -4.49 11.34 3.62
C LEU A 57 -3.73 12.61 4.05
N GLU A 58 -4.40 13.75 4.09
CA GLU A 58 -3.85 15.03 4.57
C GLU A 58 -3.30 14.88 6.00
N TRP A 59 -4.10 14.32 6.91
CA TRP A 59 -3.67 14.04 8.27
C TRP A 59 -2.43 13.13 8.32
N MET A 60 -2.39 12.05 7.52
CA MET A 60 -1.21 11.18 7.44
C MET A 60 0.03 11.91 6.92
N ILE A 61 -0.12 12.77 5.91
CA ILE A 61 0.99 13.58 5.38
C ILE A 61 1.53 14.51 6.47
N ASP A 62 0.65 15.14 7.24
CA ASP A 62 1.03 16.04 8.33
C ASP A 62 1.73 15.30 9.47
N GLU A 63 1.27 14.11 9.85
CA GLU A 63 1.96 13.26 10.83
C GLU A 63 3.36 12.86 10.35
N LEU A 64 3.51 12.43 9.09
CA LEU A 64 4.82 12.10 8.52
C LEU A 64 5.77 13.31 8.46
N LYS A 65 5.24 14.51 8.24
CA LYS A 65 6.03 15.76 8.30
C LYS A 65 6.44 16.09 9.73
N LYS A 66 5.55 15.94 10.71
CA LYS A 66 5.88 16.12 12.14
C LYS A 66 6.96 15.15 12.59
N ASP A 67 6.89 13.88 12.19
CA ASP A 67 7.89 12.88 12.52
C ASP A 67 9.25 13.18 11.90
N LYS A 68 9.29 13.68 10.66
CA LYS A 68 10.54 14.17 10.05
C LYS A 68 11.12 15.37 10.80
N ASN A 69 10.28 16.35 11.15
CA ASN A 69 10.73 17.53 11.90
C ASN A 69 11.21 17.15 13.30
N ASN A 70 10.51 16.25 14.00
CA ASN A 70 10.90 15.72 15.30
C ASN A 70 12.23 14.97 15.23
N ASN A 71 12.47 14.18 14.18
CA ASN A 71 13.75 13.50 13.98
C ASN A 71 14.89 14.47 13.64
N ILE A 72 14.63 15.49 12.82
CA ILE A 72 15.59 16.56 12.54
C ILE A 72 15.94 17.34 13.82
N ASP A 73 14.96 17.67 14.65
CA ASP A 73 15.17 18.38 15.92
C ASP A 73 15.92 17.53 16.94
N LYS A 74 15.65 16.22 17.02
CA LYS A 74 16.46 15.28 17.81
C LYS A 74 17.91 15.23 17.30
N LEU A 75 18.12 15.23 15.98
CA LEU A 75 19.46 15.24 15.39
C LEU A 75 20.22 16.54 15.71
N LYS A 76 19.56 17.70 15.57
CA LYS A 76 20.14 19.02 15.92
C LYS A 76 20.48 19.12 17.40
N LYS A 77 19.60 18.64 18.30
CA LYS A 77 19.89 18.55 19.74
C LYS A 77 21.10 17.66 20.03
N ALA A 78 21.19 16.49 19.37
CA ALA A 78 22.33 15.59 19.53
C ALA A 78 23.66 16.18 19.02
N ILE A 79 23.62 17.03 17.99
CA ILE A 79 24.79 17.75 17.46
C ILE A 79 25.24 18.88 18.39
N ASN A 80 24.29 19.65 18.96
CA ASN A 80 24.61 20.77 19.85
C ASN A 80 25.13 20.34 21.23
N VAL A 81 24.79 19.16 21.71
CA VAL A 81 25.32 18.61 22.99
C VAL A 81 26.79 18.18 22.88
N ARG A 82 27.34 18.06 21.67
CA ARG A 82 28.75 17.66 21.43
C ARG A 82 29.72 18.85 21.30
N LYS A 83 29.24 20.10 21.40
CA LYS A 83 30.07 21.30 21.48
C LYS A 83 30.10 21.82 22.90
#